data_AF-A0A353YGS1-F1
#
_entry.id   AF-A0A353YGS1-F1
#
_cell.length_a   1.000
_cell.length_b   1.000
_cell.length_c   1.000
_cell.angle_alpha   90.00
_cell.angle_beta   90.00
_cell.angle_gamma   90.00
#
_symmetry.space_group_name_H-M   'P 1'
#
loop_
_entity.id
_entity.type
_entity.pdbx_description
1 polymer ?
#
loop_
_entity_poly.entity_id
_entity_poly.type
_entity_poly.pdbx_seq_one_letter_code
_entity_poly.pdbx_strand_id
1 'polypeptide(L)'
;MRLLVTRPEPDASLEAEKLTARGHEPVLAPLLAIEFVSGVTLGLAGAQALIVTSRNALRALASHRELESARKLPLFAVGEATASAAAKLGFAHVTKGPGTAAGLPELIGGMLQPEDGPLVHLAGETLAFELESALRVEGFSLRQPVLYRAVPARDFPAEALRLLKAGKLDGAILMSPRTAKTFALLLDRHGAVTQGKGLVCYCLSEAVAEVLAPLGLRVRVAANPREEDVLALLDSAAASP
;
A
#
# COMPACT_ATOMS: atom_id res chain seq x y z
N MET A 1 19.46 1.19 -13.39
CA MET A 1 18.56 2.35 -13.39
C MET A 1 18.61 3.03 -12.03
N ARG A 2 18.51 4.36 -11.98
CA ARG A 2 18.30 5.14 -10.77
C ARG A 2 16.81 5.41 -10.56
N LEU A 3 16.24 4.85 -9.50
CA LEU A 3 14.80 4.74 -9.31
C LEU A 3 14.33 5.44 -8.03
N LEU A 4 13.31 6.28 -8.12
CA LEU A 4 12.64 6.83 -6.93
C LEU A 4 11.79 5.77 -6.25
N VAL A 5 12.02 5.57 -4.96
CA VAL A 5 11.25 4.69 -4.08
C VAL A 5 10.33 5.56 -3.22
N THR A 6 9.02 5.51 -3.47
CA THR A 6 8.07 6.53 -2.97
C THR A 6 7.18 6.09 -1.81
N ARG A 7 7.19 4.80 -1.49
CA ARG A 7 6.35 4.23 -0.43
C ARG A 7 6.83 4.68 0.96
N PRO A 8 5.97 4.62 2.00
CA PRO A 8 6.37 4.95 3.37
C PRO A 8 7.44 4.01 3.93
N GLU A 9 8.21 4.51 4.90
CA GLU A 9 9.04 3.66 5.77
C GLU A 9 8.18 2.76 6.66
N PRO A 10 8.68 1.58 7.06
CA PRO A 10 9.99 0.99 6.71
C PRO A 10 10.00 0.27 5.35
N ASP A 11 8.87 0.24 4.63
CA ASP A 11 8.80 -0.54 3.40
C ASP A 11 9.62 0.08 2.26
N ALA A 12 9.92 1.38 2.32
CA ALA A 12 10.79 2.06 1.38
C ALA A 12 12.21 1.50 1.43
N SER A 13 12.77 1.38 2.64
CA SER A 13 14.10 0.80 2.84
C SER A 13 14.18 -0.65 2.34
N LEU A 14 13.17 -1.48 2.63
CA LEU A 14 13.12 -2.87 2.15
C LEU A 14 13.03 -2.97 0.62
N GLU A 15 12.26 -2.08 -0.02
CA GLU A 15 12.18 -2.01 -1.48
C GLU A 15 13.51 -1.54 -2.09
N ALA A 16 14.19 -0.58 -1.47
CA ALA A 16 15.52 -0.13 -1.89
C ALA A 16 16.57 -1.25 -1.81
N GLU A 17 16.56 -2.06 -0.75
CA GLU A 17 17.43 -3.25 -0.63
C GLU A 17 17.19 -4.23 -1.79
N LYS A 18 15.92 -4.54 -2.08
CA LYS A 18 15.53 -5.41 -3.21
C LYS A 18 15.98 -4.87 -4.57
N LEU A 19 15.92 -3.56 -4.77
CA LEU A 19 16.36 -2.90 -6.00
C LEU A 19 17.89 -2.91 -6.13
N THR A 20 18.59 -2.64 -5.03
CA THR A 20 20.06 -2.69 -4.98
C THR A 20 20.57 -4.08 -5.32
N ALA A 21 19.94 -5.13 -4.76
CA ALA A 21 20.26 -6.52 -5.07
C ALA A 21 20.04 -6.90 -6.54
N ARG A 22 19.22 -6.13 -7.27
CA ARG A 22 18.97 -6.27 -8.71
C ARG A 22 19.84 -5.34 -9.58
N GLY A 23 20.85 -4.68 -8.99
CA GLY A 23 21.76 -3.78 -9.72
C GLY A 23 21.14 -2.42 -10.08
N HIS A 24 20.12 -1.99 -9.35
CA HIS A 24 19.55 -0.65 -9.48
C HIS A 24 20.08 0.29 -8.38
N GLU A 25 19.96 1.59 -8.61
CA GLU A 25 20.32 2.64 -7.68
C GLU A 25 19.04 3.27 -7.09
N PRO A 26 18.53 2.77 -5.95
CA PRO A 26 17.34 3.34 -5.34
C PRO A 26 17.64 4.72 -4.73
N VAL A 27 16.72 5.65 -4.91
CA VAL A 27 16.70 6.96 -4.27
C VAL A 27 15.45 7.02 -3.40
N LEU A 28 15.64 6.98 -2.08
CA LEU A 28 14.53 7.03 -1.13
C LEU A 28 13.85 8.39 -1.20
N ALA A 29 12.55 8.37 -1.49
CA ALA A 29 11.69 9.53 -1.47
C ALA A 29 10.30 9.18 -0.91
N PRO A 30 10.17 8.74 0.35
CA PRO A 30 8.85 8.44 0.94
C PRO A 30 7.92 9.64 0.82
N LEU A 31 6.83 9.48 0.05
CA LEU A 31 5.89 10.57 -0.21
C LEU A 31 4.68 10.55 0.74
N LEU A 32 4.64 9.57 1.65
CA LEU A 32 3.63 9.45 2.67
C LEU A 32 4.35 9.10 3.99
N ALA A 33 3.99 9.77 5.08
CA ALA A 33 4.38 9.41 6.44
C ALA A 33 3.22 8.67 7.11
N ILE A 34 3.51 7.62 7.89
CA ILE A 34 2.49 6.87 8.62
C ILE A 34 2.49 7.33 10.08
N GLU A 35 1.34 7.83 10.52
CA GLU A 35 1.11 8.24 11.90
C GLU A 35 0.12 7.27 12.55
N PHE A 36 0.52 6.64 13.65
CA PHE A 36 -0.36 5.71 14.37
C PHE A 36 -1.28 6.46 15.33
N VAL A 37 -2.55 6.04 15.37
CA VAL A 37 -3.58 6.65 16.22
C VAL A 37 -3.64 5.91 17.55
N SER A 38 -3.42 6.62 18.66
CA SER A 38 -3.47 6.07 20.02
C SER A 38 -4.87 6.10 20.62
N GLY A 39 -5.12 5.21 21.59
CA GLY A 39 -6.35 5.24 22.41
C GLY A 39 -7.61 4.71 21.71
N VAL A 40 -7.46 4.14 20.51
CA VAL A 40 -8.54 3.52 19.75
C VAL A 40 -8.98 2.24 20.44
N THR A 41 -10.28 1.98 20.46
CA THR A 41 -10.82 0.67 20.84
C THR A 41 -11.10 -0.12 19.57
N LEU A 42 -10.59 -1.34 19.47
CA LEU A 42 -10.72 -2.14 18.25
C LEU A 42 -12.14 -2.69 18.05
N GLY A 43 -12.93 -2.78 19.12
CA GLY A 43 -14.30 -3.27 19.05
C GLY A 43 -14.35 -4.76 18.71
N LEU A 44 -13.50 -5.57 19.37
CA LEU A 44 -13.38 -7.01 19.09
C LEU A 44 -14.53 -7.86 19.68
N ALA A 45 -15.32 -7.31 20.60
CA ALA A 45 -16.33 -8.08 21.32
C ALA A 45 -17.37 -8.70 20.38
N GLY A 46 -17.46 -10.03 20.37
CA GLY A 46 -18.35 -10.78 19.49
C GLY A 46 -17.97 -10.75 18.01
N ALA A 47 -16.80 -10.21 17.65
CA ALA A 47 -16.34 -10.23 16.26
C ALA A 47 -15.95 -11.65 15.84
N GLN A 48 -16.28 -12.03 14.60
CA GLN A 48 -15.97 -13.35 14.06
C GLN A 48 -14.63 -13.40 13.31
N ALA A 49 -14.19 -12.27 12.75
CA ALA A 49 -12.90 -12.18 12.07
C ALA A 49 -12.37 -10.74 11.97
N LEU A 50 -11.06 -10.63 11.76
CA LEU A 50 -10.38 -9.40 11.41
C LEU A 50 -10.14 -9.32 9.91
N ILE A 51 -10.13 -8.10 9.39
CA ILE A 51 -9.70 -7.80 8.02
C ILE A 51 -8.54 -6.82 8.09
N VAL A 52 -7.48 -7.08 7.32
CA VAL A 52 -6.34 -6.19 7.21
C VAL A 52 -5.94 -5.97 5.76
N THR A 53 -6.03 -4.72 5.31
CA THR A 53 -5.72 -4.31 3.94
C THR A 53 -4.36 -3.64 3.80
N SER A 54 -3.60 -3.51 4.89
CA SER A 54 -2.29 -2.86 4.90
C SER A 54 -1.39 -3.37 6.01
N ARG A 55 -0.10 -3.54 5.70
CA ARG A 55 0.95 -3.81 6.71
C ARG A 55 0.98 -2.74 7.82
N ASN A 56 0.57 -1.51 7.53
CA ASN A 56 0.54 -0.43 8.52
C ASN A 56 -0.49 -0.67 9.63
N ALA A 57 -1.61 -1.33 9.35
CA ALA A 57 -2.56 -1.70 10.38
C ALA A 57 -1.98 -2.75 11.34
N LEU A 58 -1.19 -3.71 10.83
CA LEU A 58 -0.48 -4.68 11.67
C LEU A 58 0.62 -4.01 12.51
N ARG A 59 1.34 -3.02 11.96
CA ARG A 59 2.32 -2.23 12.71
C ARG A 59 1.67 -1.46 13.85
N ALA A 60 0.53 -0.83 13.58
CA ALA A 60 -0.26 -0.17 14.61
C ALA A 60 -0.77 -1.16 15.67
N LEU A 61 -1.21 -2.34 15.23
CA LEU A 61 -1.68 -3.40 16.12
C LEU A 61 -0.56 -3.97 17.01
N ALA A 62 0.69 -4.01 16.53
CA ALA A 62 1.82 -4.61 17.24
C ALA A 62 2.12 -3.97 18.59
N SER A 63 1.80 -2.68 18.77
CA SER A 63 1.92 -1.96 20.04
C SER A 63 0.56 -1.71 20.72
N HIS A 64 -0.52 -2.28 20.19
CA HIS A 64 -1.87 -2.04 20.68
C HIS A 64 -2.19 -2.92 21.89
N ARG A 65 -2.86 -2.35 22.91
CA ARG A 65 -3.25 -3.06 24.14
C ARG A 65 -4.15 -4.28 23.91
N GLU A 66 -4.90 -4.28 22.81
CA GLU A 66 -5.82 -5.37 22.43
C GLU A 66 -5.18 -6.43 21.51
N LEU A 67 -3.86 -6.41 21.30
CA LEU A 67 -3.15 -7.35 20.41
C LEU A 67 -3.44 -8.83 20.76
N GLU A 68 -3.36 -9.19 22.04
CA GLU A 68 -3.59 -10.58 22.47
C GLU A 68 -5.03 -11.05 22.25
N SER A 69 -6.00 -10.14 22.35
CA SER A 69 -7.38 -10.43 22.01
C SER A 69 -7.58 -10.54 20.50
N ALA A 70 -6.93 -9.67 19.72
CA ALA A 70 -6.98 -9.70 18.27
C ALA A 70 -6.41 -11.01 17.70
N ARG A 71 -5.28 -11.50 18.24
CA ARG A 71 -4.62 -12.75 17.80
C ARG A 71 -5.49 -14.01 17.89
N LYS A 72 -6.53 -13.99 18.73
CA LYS A 72 -7.47 -15.11 18.89
C LYS A 72 -8.48 -15.22 17.75
N LEU A 73 -8.63 -14.16 16.95
CA LEU A 73 -9.58 -14.13 15.85
C LEU A 73 -8.88 -14.56 14.54
N PRO A 74 -9.62 -15.24 13.63
CA PRO A 74 -9.19 -15.39 12.24
C PRO A 74 -8.93 -14.03 11.59
N LEU A 75 -7.94 -13.96 10.70
CA LEU A 75 -7.55 -12.73 10.01
C LEU A 75 -7.54 -12.93 8.49
N PHE A 76 -8.28 -12.10 7.78
CA PHE A 76 -8.26 -11.98 6.32
C PHE A 76 -7.29 -10.87 5.92
N ALA A 77 -6.19 -11.23 5.27
CA ALA A 77 -5.20 -10.30 4.76
C ALA A 77 -5.42 -10.06 3.27
N VAL A 78 -5.32 -8.81 2.81
CA VAL A 78 -5.56 -8.48 1.38
C VAL A 78 -4.66 -9.23 0.40
N GLY A 79 -3.45 -9.62 0.80
CA GLY A 79 -2.50 -10.35 -0.04
C GLY A 79 -1.29 -10.87 0.73
N GLU A 80 -0.39 -11.56 0.01
CA GLU A 80 0.75 -12.32 0.56
C GLU A 80 1.60 -11.53 1.56
N ALA A 81 2.06 -10.32 1.19
CA ALA A 81 2.93 -9.52 2.05
C ALA A 81 2.25 -9.14 3.38
N THR A 82 0.94 -8.89 3.35
CA THR A 82 0.16 -8.57 4.55
C THR A 82 -0.11 -9.83 5.37
N ALA A 83 -0.39 -10.96 4.72
CA ALA A 83 -0.57 -12.25 5.38
C ALA A 83 0.70 -12.70 6.12
N SER A 84 1.86 -12.60 5.46
CA SER A 84 3.16 -12.89 6.05
C SER A 84 3.46 -11.98 7.26
N ALA A 85 3.12 -10.70 7.18
CA ALA A 85 3.27 -9.77 8.30
C ALA A 85 2.35 -10.14 9.48
N ALA A 86 1.12 -10.60 9.22
CA ALA A 86 0.20 -11.05 10.26
C ALA A 86 0.69 -12.33 10.94
N ALA A 87 1.18 -13.30 10.17
CA ALA A 87 1.81 -14.51 10.71
C ALA A 87 3.03 -14.20 11.58
N LYS A 88 3.92 -13.29 11.14
CA LYS A 88 5.05 -12.80 11.96
C LYS A 88 4.60 -12.08 13.24
N LEU A 89 3.41 -11.47 13.20
CA LEU A 89 2.78 -10.89 14.37
C LEU A 89 2.03 -11.93 15.24
N GLY A 90 2.16 -13.23 14.98
CA GLY A 90 1.65 -14.30 15.85
C GLY A 90 0.18 -14.67 15.65
N PHE A 91 -0.43 -14.30 14.52
CA PHE A 91 -1.77 -14.79 14.17
C PHE A 91 -1.72 -16.27 13.74
N ALA A 92 -2.54 -17.11 14.36
CA ALA A 92 -2.59 -18.55 14.07
C ALA A 92 -3.39 -18.89 12.80
N HIS A 93 -4.42 -18.11 12.48
CA HIS A 93 -5.32 -18.35 11.36
C HIS A 93 -5.35 -17.14 10.43
N VAL A 94 -4.51 -17.16 9.40
CA VAL A 94 -4.40 -16.09 8.40
C VAL A 94 -4.87 -16.61 7.05
N THR A 95 -5.97 -16.05 6.55
CA THR A 95 -6.46 -16.27 5.19
C THR A 95 -5.87 -15.21 4.26
N LYS A 96 -5.20 -15.68 3.19
CA LYS A 96 -4.63 -14.81 2.17
C LYS A 96 -5.66 -14.47 1.09
N GLY A 97 -5.88 -13.18 0.89
CA GLY A 97 -6.73 -12.63 -0.16
C GLY A 97 -6.06 -12.53 -1.53
N PRO A 98 -6.81 -12.06 -2.55
CA PRO A 98 -6.39 -12.07 -3.95
C PRO A 98 -5.36 -10.99 -4.32
N GLY A 99 -5.04 -10.07 -3.41
CA GLY A 99 -4.14 -8.94 -3.62
C GLY A 99 -4.83 -7.59 -3.63
N THR A 100 -6.16 -7.55 -3.72
CA THR A 100 -6.96 -6.30 -3.75
C THR A 100 -8.05 -6.31 -2.69
N ALA A 101 -8.34 -5.14 -2.11
CA ALA A 101 -9.41 -5.01 -1.12
C ALA A 101 -10.79 -5.30 -1.73
N ALA A 102 -10.97 -5.03 -3.02
CA ALA A 102 -12.19 -5.30 -3.76
C ALA A 102 -12.51 -6.80 -3.91
N GLY A 103 -11.51 -7.68 -3.86
CA GLY A 103 -11.71 -9.13 -3.92
C GLY A 103 -11.90 -9.81 -2.56
N LEU A 104 -11.86 -9.06 -1.44
CA LEU A 104 -12.08 -9.61 -0.11
C LEU A 104 -13.54 -9.99 0.18
N PRO A 105 -14.57 -9.23 -0.24
CA PRO A 105 -15.97 -9.57 0.05
C PRO A 105 -16.37 -10.97 -0.41
N GLU A 106 -16.07 -11.34 -1.67
CA GLU A 106 -16.36 -12.66 -2.23
C GLU A 106 -15.66 -13.78 -1.43
N LEU A 107 -14.38 -13.59 -1.11
CA LEU A 107 -13.62 -14.55 -0.30
C LEU A 107 -14.22 -14.72 1.10
N ILE A 108 -14.64 -13.63 1.74
CA ILE A 108 -15.22 -13.64 3.08
C ILE A 108 -16.59 -14.32 3.06
N GLY A 109 -17.46 -13.98 2.09
CA GLY A 109 -18.78 -14.59 1.94
C GLY A 109 -18.73 -16.09 1.62
N GLY A 110 -17.65 -16.56 0.98
CA GLY A 110 -17.43 -17.99 0.76
C GLY A 110 -16.97 -18.78 1.99
N MET A 111 -16.58 -18.11 3.09
CA MET A 111 -15.96 -18.75 4.26
C MET A 111 -16.70 -18.52 5.57
N LEU A 112 -17.45 -17.43 5.69
CA LEU A 112 -18.11 -17.00 6.92
C LEU A 112 -19.62 -16.86 6.71
N GLN A 113 -20.39 -16.90 7.80
CA GLN A 113 -21.81 -16.57 7.79
C GLN A 113 -22.03 -15.22 8.50
N PRO A 114 -22.83 -14.29 7.95
CA PRO A 114 -23.06 -12.99 8.58
C PRO A 114 -23.57 -13.03 10.02
N GLU A 115 -24.38 -14.04 10.36
CA GLU A 115 -24.97 -14.26 11.68
C GLU A 115 -23.96 -14.62 12.77
N ASP A 116 -22.76 -15.11 12.41
CA ASP A 116 -21.73 -15.51 13.38
C ASP A 116 -21.05 -14.32 14.07
N GLY A 117 -21.32 -13.09 13.62
CA GLY A 117 -20.91 -11.85 14.27
C GLY A 117 -20.38 -10.79 13.31
N PRO A 118 -20.03 -9.59 13.78
CA PRO A 118 -19.43 -8.57 12.96
C PRO A 118 -17.97 -8.90 12.57
N LEU A 119 -17.54 -8.29 11.48
CA LEU A 119 -16.14 -8.23 11.06
C LEU A 119 -15.49 -6.96 11.62
N VAL A 120 -14.17 -6.98 11.83
CA VAL A 120 -13.41 -5.79 12.23
C VAL A 120 -12.31 -5.51 11.20
N HIS A 121 -12.44 -4.41 10.45
CA HIS A 121 -11.40 -3.95 9.55
C HIS A 121 -10.45 -3.01 10.27
N LEU A 122 -9.21 -3.48 10.51
CA LEU A 122 -8.14 -2.64 11.03
C LEU A 122 -7.63 -1.75 9.91
N ALA A 123 -8.13 -0.52 9.87
CA ALA A 123 -8.00 0.37 8.72
C ALA A 123 -7.11 1.58 9.00
N GLY A 124 -6.67 2.24 7.93
CA GLY A 124 -6.22 3.62 7.99
C GLY A 124 -7.39 4.60 7.84
N GLU A 125 -7.15 5.88 8.11
CA GLU A 125 -8.17 6.95 7.99
C GLU A 125 -8.74 7.08 6.57
N THR A 126 -7.93 6.78 5.56
CA THR A 126 -8.35 6.82 4.16
C THR A 126 -8.36 5.42 3.60
N LEU A 127 -9.48 5.06 2.98
CA LEU A 127 -9.70 3.75 2.39
C LEU A 127 -9.39 3.79 0.90
N ALA A 128 -8.81 2.70 0.39
CA ALA A 128 -8.64 2.50 -1.04
C ALA A 128 -9.90 1.90 -1.71
N PHE A 129 -10.80 1.34 -0.91
CA PHE A 129 -12.01 0.65 -1.34
C PHE A 129 -13.07 0.72 -0.22
N GLU A 130 -14.32 0.95 -0.58
CA GLU A 130 -15.47 1.03 0.34
C GLU A 130 -15.90 -0.36 0.82
N LEU A 131 -15.05 -0.97 1.63
CA LEU A 131 -15.20 -2.36 2.08
C LEU A 131 -16.46 -2.58 2.92
N GLU A 132 -16.84 -1.60 3.75
CA GLU A 132 -18.06 -1.65 4.56
C GLU A 132 -19.31 -1.81 3.68
N SER A 133 -19.41 -1.00 2.64
CA SER A 133 -20.55 -1.04 1.72
C SER A 133 -20.61 -2.36 0.97
N ALA A 134 -19.46 -2.87 0.49
CA ALA A 134 -19.41 -4.14 -0.23
C ALA A 134 -19.78 -5.33 0.65
N LEU A 135 -19.26 -5.39 1.89
CA LEU A 135 -19.61 -6.45 2.84
C LEU A 135 -21.05 -6.37 3.34
N ARG A 136 -21.62 -5.16 3.43
CA ARG A 136 -23.03 -4.98 3.79
C ARG A 136 -23.97 -5.56 2.74
N VAL A 137 -23.63 -5.53 1.46
CA VAL A 137 -24.42 -6.18 0.38
C VAL A 137 -24.48 -7.69 0.61
N GLU A 138 -23.40 -8.28 1.12
CA GLU A 138 -23.30 -9.70 1.50
C GLU A 138 -23.90 -10.00 2.90
N GLY A 139 -24.55 -9.02 3.53
CA GLY A 139 -25.20 -9.17 4.85
C GLY A 139 -24.29 -8.98 6.06
N PHE A 140 -22.97 -8.81 5.87
CA PHE A 140 -22.04 -8.63 6.99
C PHE A 140 -22.11 -7.24 7.60
N SER A 141 -21.96 -7.18 8.92
CA SER A 141 -21.69 -5.94 9.65
C SER A 141 -20.19 -5.73 9.82
N LEU A 142 -19.69 -4.52 9.54
CA LEU A 142 -18.27 -4.18 9.67
C LEU A 142 -18.06 -3.08 10.72
N ARG A 143 -17.10 -3.30 11.62
CA ARG A 143 -16.53 -2.27 12.50
C ARG A 143 -15.19 -1.85 11.92
N GLN A 144 -14.91 -0.55 11.88
CA GLN A 144 -13.71 -0.04 11.21
C GLN A 144 -12.96 0.97 12.08
N PRO A 145 -12.25 0.51 13.13
CA PRO A 145 -11.37 1.38 13.90
C PRO A 145 -10.25 1.93 13.01
N VAL A 146 -9.97 3.23 13.14
CA VAL A 146 -8.89 3.92 12.42
C VAL A 146 -7.60 3.83 13.23
N LEU A 147 -6.66 2.99 12.80
CA LEU A 147 -5.42 2.72 13.53
C LEU A 147 -4.24 3.60 13.07
N TYR A 148 -4.31 4.16 11.87
CA TYR A 148 -3.24 5.01 11.34
C TYR A 148 -3.75 6.04 10.33
N ARG A 149 -2.94 7.07 10.09
CA ARG A 149 -3.11 8.07 9.04
C ARG A 149 -1.90 8.02 8.11
N ALA A 150 -2.14 8.20 6.82
CA ALA A 150 -1.06 8.35 5.84
C ALA A 150 -0.96 9.82 5.43
N VAL A 151 -0.04 10.55 6.04
CA VAL A 151 0.10 12.00 5.83
C VAL A 151 0.96 12.26 4.59
N PRO A 152 0.46 12.97 3.57
CA PRO A 152 1.24 13.29 2.39
C PRO A 152 2.46 14.15 2.70
N ALA A 153 3.59 13.82 2.07
CA ALA A 153 4.78 14.66 2.10
C ALA A 153 4.46 16.02 1.48
N ARG A 154 4.98 17.08 2.10
CA ARG A 154 4.86 18.44 1.57
C ARG A 154 5.94 18.74 0.53
N ASP A 155 7.03 18.00 0.54
CA ASP A 155 8.15 18.22 -0.38
C ASP A 155 8.83 16.88 -0.71
N PHE A 156 9.58 16.86 -1.81
CA PHE A 156 10.56 15.81 -2.07
C PHE A 156 11.76 15.96 -1.13
N PRO A 157 12.41 14.86 -0.73
CA PRO A 157 13.72 14.97 -0.10
C PRO A 157 14.70 15.72 -1.01
N ALA A 158 15.59 16.52 -0.42
CA ALA A 158 16.47 17.43 -1.15
C ALA A 158 17.27 16.72 -2.27
N GLU A 159 17.78 15.52 -1.99
CA GLU A 159 18.54 14.74 -2.96
C GLU A 159 17.67 14.23 -4.11
N ALA A 160 16.46 13.72 -3.82
CA ALA A 160 15.52 13.28 -4.84
C ALA A 160 15.12 14.43 -5.77
N LEU A 161 14.84 15.62 -5.21
CA LEU A 161 14.51 16.81 -5.99
C LEU A 161 15.69 17.27 -6.87
N ARG A 162 16.90 17.26 -6.32
CA ARG A 162 18.12 17.64 -7.03
C ARG A 162 18.36 16.72 -8.23
N LEU A 163 18.24 15.41 -8.03
CA LEU A 163 18.40 14.41 -9.09
C LEU A 163 17.29 14.51 -10.15
N LEU A 164 16.05 14.73 -9.73
CA LEU A 164 14.92 14.98 -10.63
C LEU A 164 15.16 16.20 -11.52
N LYS A 165 15.51 17.35 -10.93
CA LYS A 165 15.76 18.58 -11.68
C LYS A 165 16.97 18.47 -12.62
N ALA A 166 17.96 17.68 -12.25
CA ALA A 166 19.12 17.38 -13.08
C ALA A 166 18.85 16.34 -14.18
N GLY A 167 17.65 15.75 -14.26
CA GLY A 167 17.33 14.69 -15.22
C GLY A 167 18.13 13.39 -14.99
N LYS A 168 18.53 13.12 -13.74
CA LYS A 168 19.39 11.99 -13.37
C LYS A 168 18.63 10.81 -12.77
N LEU A 169 17.31 10.78 -12.93
CA LEU A 169 16.44 9.70 -12.49
C LEU A 169 15.87 9.02 -13.75
N ASP A 170 15.82 7.69 -13.73
CA ASP A 170 15.30 6.90 -14.85
C ASP A 170 13.82 6.57 -14.65
N GLY A 171 13.37 6.46 -13.40
CA GLY A 171 11.99 6.10 -13.10
C GLY A 171 11.56 6.34 -11.67
N ALA A 172 10.27 6.14 -11.42
CA ALA A 172 9.64 6.22 -10.10
C ALA A 172 8.72 5.02 -9.89
N ILE A 173 8.78 4.40 -8.72
CA ILE A 173 7.91 3.29 -8.33
C ILE A 173 6.74 3.85 -7.55
N LEU A 174 5.51 3.56 -7.97
CA LEU A 174 4.28 4.11 -7.39
C LEU A 174 3.30 2.97 -7.05
N MET A 175 3.12 2.74 -5.75
CA MET A 175 2.39 1.59 -5.22
C MET A 175 0.93 1.88 -4.86
N SER A 176 0.48 3.13 -4.98
CA SER A 176 -0.91 3.50 -4.69
C SER A 176 -1.33 4.79 -5.40
N PRO A 177 -2.64 4.98 -5.67
CA PRO A 177 -3.17 6.22 -6.26
C PRO A 177 -2.85 7.45 -5.38
N ARG A 178 -2.86 7.29 -4.05
CA ARG A 178 -2.55 8.38 -3.11
C ARG A 178 -1.09 8.83 -3.21
N THR A 179 -0.16 7.87 -3.34
CA THR A 179 1.26 8.18 -3.55
C THR A 179 1.46 8.84 -4.90
N ALA A 180 0.83 8.35 -5.97
CA ALA A 180 0.87 8.96 -7.30
C ALA A 180 0.32 10.39 -7.31
N LYS A 181 -0.78 10.65 -6.58
CA LYS A 181 -1.34 12.00 -6.44
C LYS A 181 -0.35 12.94 -5.74
N THR A 182 0.30 12.46 -4.67
CA THR A 182 1.31 13.26 -3.96
C THR A 182 2.51 13.54 -4.87
N PHE A 183 2.99 12.53 -5.60
CA PHE A 183 4.05 12.68 -6.59
C PHE A 183 3.71 13.73 -7.66
N ALA A 184 2.53 13.63 -8.26
CA ALA A 184 2.03 14.57 -9.27
C ALA A 184 1.97 16.01 -8.74
N LEU A 185 1.43 16.21 -7.53
CA LEU A 185 1.36 17.52 -6.88
C LEU A 185 2.76 18.12 -6.62
N LEU A 186 3.72 17.29 -6.23
CA LEU A 186 5.08 17.74 -5.97
C LEU A 186 5.85 18.05 -7.27
N LEU A 187 5.60 17.31 -8.36
CA LEU A 187 6.14 17.66 -9.68
C LEU A 187 5.66 19.04 -10.11
N ASP A 188 4.35 19.29 -10.01
CA ASP A 188 3.75 20.58 -10.36
C ASP A 188 4.30 21.72 -9.50
N ARG A 189 4.29 21.53 -8.17
CA ARG A 189 4.81 22.50 -7.19
C ARG A 189 6.24 22.98 -7.51
N HIS A 190 7.09 22.09 -8.00
CA HIS A 190 8.49 22.38 -8.29
C HIS A 190 8.77 22.75 -9.76
N GLY A 191 7.73 22.88 -10.59
CA GLY A 191 7.85 23.11 -12.02
C GLY A 191 8.63 21.99 -12.74
N ALA A 192 8.59 20.77 -12.19
CA ALA A 192 9.41 19.65 -12.60
C ALA A 192 8.68 18.64 -13.51
N VAL A 193 7.49 19.00 -14.02
CA VAL A 193 6.68 18.13 -14.90
C VAL A 193 7.46 17.75 -16.17
N THR A 194 8.23 18.68 -16.75
CA THR A 194 9.07 18.42 -17.94
C THR A 194 10.11 17.34 -17.66
N GLN A 195 10.80 17.41 -16.53
CA GLN A 195 11.75 16.38 -16.10
C GLN A 195 11.03 15.07 -15.76
N GLY A 196 9.83 15.17 -15.16
CA GLY A 196 8.96 14.03 -14.90
C GLY A 196 8.65 13.22 -16.16
N LYS A 197 8.44 13.86 -17.32
CA LYS A 197 8.21 13.17 -18.61
C LYS A 197 9.41 12.33 -19.05
N GLY A 198 10.61 12.65 -18.56
CA GLY A 198 11.82 11.85 -18.72
C GLY A 198 11.81 10.56 -17.91
N LEU A 199 10.94 10.40 -16.92
CA LEU A 199 10.83 9.20 -16.09
C LEU A 199 9.94 8.14 -16.75
N VAL A 200 10.18 6.89 -16.40
CA VAL A 200 9.17 5.82 -16.47
C VAL A 200 8.56 5.61 -15.08
N CYS A 201 7.25 5.77 -14.96
CA CYS A 201 6.51 5.50 -13.73
C CYS A 201 6.04 4.04 -13.71
N TYR A 202 6.58 3.25 -12.79
CA TYR A 202 6.22 1.85 -12.59
C TYR A 202 5.08 1.77 -11.57
N CYS A 203 3.90 1.45 -12.06
CA CYS A 203 2.63 1.53 -11.34
C CYS A 203 2.14 0.14 -10.94
N LEU A 204 1.69 0.00 -9.69
CA LEU A 204 1.11 -1.24 -9.18
C LEU A 204 -0.18 -1.65 -9.91
N SER A 205 -0.98 -0.69 -10.37
CA SER A 205 -2.25 -0.95 -11.03
C SER A 205 -2.65 0.21 -11.95
N GLU A 206 -3.68 -0.02 -12.78
CA GLU A 206 -4.23 0.99 -13.68
C GLU A 206 -4.72 2.23 -12.92
N ALA A 207 -5.37 2.05 -11.78
CA ALA A 207 -5.81 3.14 -10.91
C ALA A 207 -4.66 4.05 -10.43
N VAL A 208 -3.43 3.55 -10.39
CA VAL A 208 -2.24 4.38 -10.11
C VAL A 208 -1.83 5.18 -11.35
N ALA A 209 -1.84 4.54 -12.53
CA ALA A 209 -1.47 5.17 -13.79
C ALA A 209 -2.46 6.27 -14.20
N GLU A 210 -3.76 6.07 -13.99
CA GLU A 210 -4.82 7.04 -14.27
C GLU A 210 -4.59 8.39 -13.56
N VAL A 211 -4.05 8.36 -12.33
CA VAL A 211 -3.70 9.57 -11.57
C VAL A 211 -2.63 10.42 -12.27
N LEU A 212 -1.76 9.78 -13.06
CA LEU A 212 -0.65 10.43 -13.76
C LEU A 212 -1.01 10.84 -15.20
N ALA A 213 -2.12 10.34 -15.74
CA ALA A 213 -2.53 10.60 -17.12
C ALA A 213 -2.57 12.11 -17.49
N PRO A 214 -3.08 13.02 -16.63
CA PRO A 214 -3.11 14.46 -16.94
C PRO A 214 -1.71 15.08 -17.14
N LEU A 215 -0.66 14.49 -16.57
CA LEU A 215 0.72 14.96 -16.71
C LEU A 215 1.41 14.44 -17.98
N GLY A 216 0.82 13.44 -18.66
CA GLY A 216 1.40 12.81 -19.85
C GLY A 216 2.74 12.12 -19.56
N LEU A 217 2.90 11.54 -18.37
CA LEU A 217 4.10 10.78 -17.99
C LEU A 217 4.09 9.40 -18.66
N ARG A 218 5.27 8.83 -18.90
CA ARG A 218 5.38 7.43 -19.34
C ARG A 218 5.06 6.52 -18.16
N VAL A 219 4.16 5.57 -18.36
CA VAL A 219 3.73 4.62 -17.32
C VAL A 219 3.93 3.18 -17.78
N ARG A 220 4.26 2.29 -16.85
CA ARG A 220 4.19 0.83 -17.02
C ARG A 220 3.41 0.25 -15.86
N VAL A 221 2.38 -0.54 -16.16
CA VAL A 221 1.48 -1.12 -15.16
C VAL A 221 1.82 -2.59 -14.96
N ALA A 222 1.87 -3.04 -13.71
CA ALA A 222 2.12 -4.44 -13.39
C ALA A 222 0.95 -5.32 -13.83
N ALA A 223 1.25 -6.54 -14.31
CA ALA A 223 0.22 -7.47 -14.79
C ALA A 223 -0.75 -7.88 -13.67
N ASN A 224 -0.27 -7.99 -12.44
CA ASN A 224 -1.08 -8.15 -11.25
C ASN A 224 -0.64 -7.12 -10.20
N PRO A 225 -1.53 -6.72 -9.27
CA PRO A 225 -1.22 -5.75 -8.23
C PRO A 225 -0.37 -6.36 -7.11
N ARG A 226 0.84 -6.82 -7.46
CA ARG A 226 1.81 -7.43 -6.55
C ARG A 226 3.16 -6.75 -6.72
N GLU A 227 3.88 -6.63 -5.61
CA GLU A 227 5.21 -6.00 -5.57
C GLU A 227 6.20 -6.69 -6.53
N GLU A 228 6.19 -8.03 -6.58
CA GLU A 228 7.06 -8.80 -7.49
C GLU A 228 6.76 -8.50 -8.98
N ASP A 229 5.49 -8.31 -9.35
CA ASP A 229 5.11 -7.96 -10.73
C ASP A 229 5.56 -6.55 -11.12
N VAL A 230 5.57 -5.60 -10.17
CA VAL A 230 6.16 -4.26 -10.38
C VAL A 230 7.66 -4.36 -10.57
N LEU A 231 8.36 -5.16 -9.76
CA LEU A 231 9.80 -5.37 -9.88
C LEU A 231 10.16 -6.05 -11.22
N ALA A 232 9.36 -7.00 -11.70
CA ALA A 232 9.56 -7.65 -13.00
C ALA A 232 9.48 -6.68 -14.20
N LEU A 233 8.72 -5.57 -14.07
CA LEU A 233 8.73 -4.51 -15.09
C LEU A 233 10.10 -3.84 -15.21
N LEU A 234 10.86 -3.76 -14.12
CA LEU A 234 12.19 -3.16 -14.10
C LEU A 234 13.21 -4.02 -14.86
N ASP A 235 13.13 -5.34 -14.68
CA ASP A 235 14.00 -6.31 -15.33
C ASP A 235 13.85 -6.27 -16.87
N SER A 236 12.60 -6.19 -17.36
CA SER A 236 12.31 -6.06 -18.79
C SER A 236 12.72 -4.70 -19.38
N ALA A 237 12.73 -3.64 -18.57
CA ALA A 237 13.20 -2.32 -19.01
C ALA A 237 14.72 -2.28 -19.13
N ALA A 238 15.44 -2.90 -18.19
CA ALA A 238 16.89 -2.97 -18.20
C ALA A 238 17.46 -3.83 -19.34
N ALA A 239 16.66 -4.76 -19.89
CA ALA A 239 17.03 -5.60 -21.03
C ALA A 239 16.79 -4.94 -22.41
N SER A 240 16.16 -3.77 -22.45
CA SER A 240 15.94 -3.03 -23.71
C SER A 240 17.04 -1.97 -23.87
N PRO A 241 17.93 -2.12 -24.88
CA PRO A 241 19.08 -1.23 -25.09
C PRO A 241 18.69 0.19 -25.54
#